data_AF-A0A353M3C2-F1
#
_entry.id   AF-A0A353M3C2-F1
#
_cell.length_a   1.000
_cell.length_b   1.000
_cell.length_c   1.000
_cell.angle_alpha   90.00
_cell.angle_beta   90.00
_cell.angle_gamma   90.00
#
_symmetry.space_group_name_H-M   'P 1'
#
loop_
_entity.id
_entity.type
_entity.pdbx_description
1 polymer ?
#
loop_
_entity_poly.entity_id
_entity_poly.type
_entity_poly.pdbx_seq_one_letter_code
_entity_poly.pdbx_strand_id
1 'polypeptide(L)' 'LDNYPDLPGNTHFAKDIDYQVFKRVQRSLQEALPLDFPVVVAADDQGVIRYVATGYQIGTAGHIVESLRKG' A
#
# COMPACT_ATOMS: atom_id res chain seq x y z
N LEU A 1 2.28 6.67 17.35
CA LEU A 1 2.18 7.82 16.44
C LEU A 1 3.13 8.95 16.87
N ASP A 2 3.45 9.02 18.15
CA ASP A 2 4.36 10.02 18.76
C ASP A 2 5.76 10.14 18.13
N ASN A 3 6.23 9.09 17.44
CA ASN A 3 7.49 9.10 16.69
C ASN A 3 7.37 9.63 15.24
N TYR A 4 6.15 9.97 14.78
CA TYR A 4 5.84 10.39 13.41
C TYR A 4 4.85 11.56 13.40
N PRO A 5 5.26 12.76 13.86
CA PRO A 5 4.36 13.89 14.08
C PRO A 5 3.73 14.44 12.79
N ASP A 6 4.35 14.22 11.64
CA ASP A 6 3.92 14.80 10.35
C ASP A 6 3.00 13.89 9.52
N LEU A 7 2.53 12.77 10.09
CA LEU A 7 1.61 11.87 9.37
C LEU A 7 0.19 12.45 9.33
N PRO A 8 -0.56 12.23 8.23
CA PRO A 8 -1.99 12.55 8.19
C PRO A 8 -2.74 11.91 9.36
N GLY A 9 -3.72 12.63 9.93
CA GLY A 9 -4.43 12.19 11.14
C GLY A 9 -5.25 10.89 10.99
N ASN A 10 -5.49 10.45 9.76
CA ASN A 10 -6.12 9.17 9.42
C ASN A 10 -5.11 8.04 9.12
N THR A 11 -3.83 8.21 9.51
CA THR A 11 -2.82 7.17 9.36
C THR A 11 -2.95 6.14 10.47
N HIS A 12 -3.11 4.88 10.08
CA HIS A 12 -3.22 3.76 11.01
C HIS A 12 -2.06 2.78 10.81
N PHE A 13 -1.47 2.33 11.90
CA PHE A 13 -0.50 1.23 11.91
C PHE A 13 -1.18 0.00 12.49
N ALA A 14 -1.12 -1.10 11.75
CA ALA A 14 -1.65 -2.39 12.19
C ALA A 14 -0.65 -3.49 11.83
N LYS A 15 -0.65 -4.57 12.63
CA LYS A 15 0.14 -5.78 12.35
C LYS A 15 -0.80 -6.90 11.92
N ASP A 16 -0.60 -7.41 10.72
CA ASP A 16 -1.32 -8.57 10.19
C ASP A 16 -0.55 -9.86 10.49
N ILE A 17 -0.67 -10.36 11.72
CA ILE A 17 0.14 -11.48 12.24
C ILE A 17 -0.03 -12.76 11.39
N ASP A 18 -1.25 -13.01 10.91
CA ASP A 18 -1.61 -14.23 10.17
C ASP A 18 -1.73 -14.02 8.65
N TYR A 19 -1.30 -12.86 8.16
CA TYR A 19 -1.36 -12.47 6.75
C TYR A 19 -2.78 -12.54 6.14
N GLN A 20 -3.83 -12.36 6.95
CA GLN A 20 -5.22 -12.46 6.49
C GLN A 20 -5.62 -11.26 5.65
N VAL A 21 -5.16 -10.06 6.02
CA VAL A 21 -5.38 -8.84 5.25
C VAL A 21 -4.56 -8.91 3.96
N PHE A 22 -3.31 -9.35 4.02
CA PHE A 22 -2.46 -9.54 2.84
C PHE A 22 -3.09 -10.50 1.81
N LYS A 23 -3.60 -11.65 2.25
CA LYS A 23 -4.32 -12.61 1.37
C LYS A 23 -5.56 -11.99 0.72
N ARG A 24 -6.29 -11.13 1.44
CA ARG A 24 -7.45 -10.41 0.89
C ARG A 24 -7.00 -9.43 -0.20
N VAL A 25 -5.92 -8.69 0.04
CA VAL A 25 -5.34 -7.78 -0.96
C VAL A 25 -4.92 -8.53 -2.22
N GLN A 26 -4.18 -9.65 -2.10
CA GLN A 26 -3.82 -10.51 -3.23
C GLN A 26 -5.04 -11.02 -4.00
N ARG A 27 -6.10 -11.44 -3.29
CA ARG A 27 -7.34 -11.90 -3.91
C ARG A 27 -8.07 -10.78 -4.66
N SER A 28 -8.18 -9.59 -4.06
CA SER A 28 -8.79 -8.42 -4.70
C SER A 28 -8.02 -8.00 -5.94
N LEU A 29 -6.69 -8.12 -5.91
CA LEU A 29 -5.80 -7.87 -7.03
C LEU A 29 -5.79 -8.98 -8.09
N GLN A 30 -6.27 -10.17 -7.74
CA GLN A 30 -6.10 -11.40 -8.53
C GLN A 30 -4.62 -11.66 -8.88
N GLU A 31 -3.71 -11.25 -8.00
CA GLU A 31 -2.26 -11.29 -8.23
C GLU A 31 -1.51 -11.88 -7.03
N ALA A 32 -0.50 -12.71 -7.32
CA ALA A 32 0.38 -13.28 -6.31
C ALA A 32 1.52 -12.30 -5.96
N LEU A 33 1.29 -11.47 -4.95
CA LEU A 33 2.31 -10.56 -4.43
C LEU A 33 3.40 -11.28 -3.62
N PRO A 34 4.68 -10.87 -3.73
CA PRO A 34 5.78 -11.46 -2.96
C PRO A 34 5.65 -11.14 -1.46
N LEU A 35 6.04 -12.11 -0.62
CA LEU A 35 6.06 -11.97 0.85
C LEU A 35 7.36 -11.38 1.39
N ASP A 36 8.43 -11.43 0.58
CA ASP A 36 9.80 -11.14 1.02
C ASP A 36 10.15 -9.66 0.94
N PHE A 37 9.24 -8.83 0.41
CA PHE A 37 9.46 -7.41 0.18
C PHE A 37 8.28 -6.57 0.71
N PRO A 38 8.53 -5.32 1.15
CA PRO A 38 7.46 -4.37 1.41
C PRO A 38 6.61 -4.18 0.16
N VAL A 39 5.29 -4.23 0.32
CA VAL A 39 4.33 -3.95 -0.75
C VAL A 39 3.58 -2.67 -0.40
N VAL A 40 3.44 -1.79 -1.39
CA VAL A 40 2.59 -0.60 -1.30
C VAL A 40 1.43 -0.75 -2.27
N VAL A 41 0.23 -0.46 -1.79
CA VAL A 41 -1.00 -0.53 -2.58
C VAL A 41 -1.76 0.78 -2.41
N ALA A 42 -2.25 1.35 -3.51
CA ALA A 42 -3.15 2.50 -3.49
C ALA A 42 -4.50 2.14 -4.08
N ALA A 43 -5.57 2.51 -3.39
CA ALA A 43 -6.95 2.29 -3.80
C ALA A 43 -7.70 3.63 -3.93
N ASP A 44 -8.74 3.65 -4.76
CA ASP A 44 -9.68 4.77 -4.81
C ASP A 44 -10.73 4.71 -3.67
N ASP A 45 -11.65 5.67 -3.67
CA ASP A 45 -12.73 5.79 -2.69
C ASP A 45 -13.75 4.65 -2.74
N GLN A 46 -13.81 3.91 -3.85
CA GLN A 46 -14.62 2.70 -4.00
C GLN A 46 -13.87 1.43 -3.56
N GLY A 47 -12.62 1.56 -3.10
CA GLY A 47 -11.76 0.46 -2.71
C GLY A 47 -11.16 -0.32 -3.88
N VAL A 48 -11.23 0.22 -5.11
CA VAL A 48 -10.59 -0.37 -6.28
C VAL A 48 -9.11 -0.06 -6.25
N ILE A 49 -8.27 -1.09 -6.34
CA ILE A 49 -6.82 -0.90 -6.36
C ILE A 49 -6.41 -0.28 -7.70
N ARG A 50 -5.71 0.85 -7.63
CA ARG A 50 -5.20 1.61 -8.80
C ARG A 50 -3.70 1.45 -9.00
N TYR A 51 -2.97 1.02 -7.97
CA TYR A 51 -1.53 0.91 -8.04
C TYR A 51 -0.99 -0.13 -7.04
N VAL A 52 0.04 -0.86 -7.48
CA VAL A 52 0.80 -1.81 -6.66
C VAL A 52 2.29 -1.63 -6.94
N ALA A 53 3.10 -1.57 -5.87
CA ALA A 53 4.57 -1.64 -5.97
C ALA A 53 5.12 -2.66 -4.98
N THR A 54 6.04 -3.50 -5.47
CA THR A 54 6.79 -4.48 -4.69
C THR A 54 8.23 -4.04 -4.55
N GLY A 55 8.72 -3.95 -3.31
CA GLY A 55 10.04 -3.38 -3.03
C GLY A 55 9.97 -1.85 -2.99
N TYR A 56 10.34 -1.27 -1.85
CA TYR A 56 10.38 0.17 -1.69
C TYR A 56 11.83 0.66 -1.89
N GLN A 57 12.02 1.58 -2.84
CA GLN A 57 13.23 2.40 -2.92
C GLN A 57 12.88 3.82 -2.46
N ILE A 58 13.89 4.57 -2.01
CA ILE A 58 13.71 6.00 -1.71
C ILE A 58 13.16 6.68 -2.98
N GLY A 59 12.01 7.34 -2.89
CA GLY A 59 11.33 8.00 -4.03
C GLY A 59 10.07 7.28 -4.54
N THR A 60 9.81 6.03 -4.14
CA THR A 60 8.61 5.28 -4.57
C THR A 60 7.30 6.01 -4.25
N ALA A 61 7.20 6.71 -3.11
CA ALA A 61 6.01 7.50 -2.78
C ALA A 61 5.72 8.63 -3.80
N GLY A 62 6.75 9.33 -4.30
CA GLY A 62 6.58 10.36 -5.33
C GLY A 62 6.07 9.76 -6.65
N HIS A 63 6.64 8.62 -7.03
CA HIS A 63 6.26 7.91 -8.25
C HIS A 63 4.80 7.39 -8.20
N ILE A 64 4.33 6.95 -7.03
CA ILE A 64 2.93 6.57 -6.81
C ILE A 64 1.99 7.74 -7.11
N VAL A 65 2.27 8.90 -6.51
CA VAL A 65 1.43 10.10 -6.69
C VAL A 65 1.41 10.55 -8.14
N GLU A 66 2.54 10.51 -8.84
CA GLU A 66 2.59 10.85 -10.27
C GLU A 66 1.82 9.85 -11.14
N SER A 67 1.89 8.56 -10.83
CA SER A 67 1.17 7.52 -11.57
C SER A 67 -0.35 7.68 -11.43
N LEU A 68 -0.80 7.97 -10.22
CA LEU A 68 -2.23 8.19 -9.92
C LEU A 68 -2.79 9.49 -10.52
N ARG A 69 -1.95 10.50 -10.80
CA ARG A 69 -2.39 11.75 -11.45
C ARG A 69 -2.58 11.64 -12.95
N LYS A 70 -1.97 10.63 -13.59
CA LYS A 70 -1.95 10.45 -15.05
C LYS A 70 -3.00 9.47 -15.57
N GLY A 71 -3.65 8.71 -14.69
CA GLY A 71 -4.74 7.78 -15.02
C GLY A 71 -6.08 8.29 -14.52
#